data_AF-A0A3D3H3F2-F1
#
_entry.id   AF-A0A3D3H3F2-F1
#
_cell.length_a   1.000
_cell.length_b   1.000
_cell.length_c   1.000
_cell.angle_alpha   90.00
_cell.angle_beta   90.00
_cell.angle_gamma   90.00
#
_symmetry.space_group_name_H-M   'P 1'
#
loop_
_entity.id
_entity.type
_entity.pdbx_description
1 polymer ?
#
loop_
_entity_poly.entity_id
_entity_poly.type
_entity_poly.pdbx_seq_one_letter_code
_entity_poly.pdbx_strand_id
1 'polypeptide(L)'
;MTRAVPYDPDALWAKSRLFINRAMDESTEFEEAAFWACCSLELLGKCALAHISPLLIAIPTDDGMSLMVASGAVEDPDSFISVQAKTVWARCARAFRQFNAAE
;
A
#
# COMPACT_ATOMS: atom_id res chain seq x y z
N MET A 1 -6.38 23.30 -4.54
CA MET A 1 -6.48 21.82 -4.45
C MET A 1 -5.17 21.33 -3.88
N THR A 2 -5.17 20.79 -2.67
CA THR A 2 -3.98 20.16 -2.06
C THR A 2 -3.61 18.94 -2.92
N ARG A 3 -2.34 18.82 -3.33
CA ARG A 3 -1.88 17.70 -4.17
C ARG A 3 -2.08 16.39 -3.40
N ALA A 4 -2.68 15.39 -4.03
CA ALA A 4 -2.85 14.07 -3.42
C ALA A 4 -1.46 13.47 -3.11
N VAL A 5 -1.25 13.05 -1.87
CA VAL A 5 -0.01 12.41 -1.44
C VAL A 5 -0.08 10.90 -1.70
N PRO A 6 1.04 10.25 -2.06
CA PRO A 6 1.04 8.84 -2.49
C PRO A 6 0.69 7.84 -1.38
N TYR A 7 0.70 8.28 -0.12
CA TYR A 7 0.34 7.50 1.07
C TYR A 7 -1.03 7.90 1.64
N ASP A 8 -1.85 8.64 0.88
CA ASP A 8 -3.22 8.95 1.26
C ASP A 8 -4.06 7.65 1.36
N PRO A 9 -4.63 7.32 2.54
CA PRO A 9 -5.34 6.06 2.72
C PRO A 9 -6.56 5.91 1.81
N ASP A 10 -7.32 6.99 1.61
CA ASP A 10 -8.53 6.95 0.77
C ASP A 10 -8.19 6.72 -0.71
N ALA A 11 -7.12 7.34 -1.21
CA ALA A 11 -6.61 7.09 -2.55
C ALA A 11 -6.09 5.65 -2.72
N LEU A 12 -5.39 5.11 -1.71
CA LEU A 12 -4.92 3.71 -1.71
C LEU A 12 -6.11 2.73 -1.72
N TRP A 13 -7.14 3.00 -0.93
CA TRP A 13 -8.38 2.22 -0.91
C TRP A 13 -9.09 2.27 -2.26
N ALA A 14 -9.25 3.45 -2.85
CA ALA A 14 -9.88 3.62 -4.15
C ALA A 14 -9.14 2.81 -5.25
N LYS A 15 -7.80 2.82 -5.23
CA LYS A 15 -6.98 2.04 -6.16
C LYS A 15 -7.07 0.53 -5.91
N SER A 16 -7.08 0.10 -4.65
CA SER A 16 -7.30 -1.31 -4.27
C SER A 16 -8.64 -1.83 -4.81
N ARG A 17 -9.71 -1.03 -4.68
CA ARG A 17 -11.04 -1.35 -5.22
C ARG A 17 -11.04 -1.46 -6.74
N LEU A 18 -10.35 -0.56 -7.45
CA LEU A 18 -10.20 -0.64 -8.90
C LEU A 18 -9.57 -1.99 -9.31
N PHE A 19 -8.52 -2.39 -8.62
CA PHE A 19 -7.76 -3.60 -8.94
C PHE A 19 -8.54 -4.87 -8.64
N ILE A 20 -9.25 -4.96 -7.50
CA ILE A 20 -10.07 -6.14 -7.21
C ILE A 20 -11.27 -6.26 -8.16
N ASN A 21 -11.87 -5.13 -8.57
CA ASN A 21 -12.94 -5.16 -9.55
C ASN A 21 -12.44 -5.69 -10.91
N ARG A 22 -11.23 -5.32 -11.32
CA ARG A 22 -10.61 -5.89 -12.54
C ARG A 22 -10.27 -7.36 -12.38
N ALA A 23 -9.76 -7.76 -11.22
CA ALA A 23 -9.44 -9.17 -10.94
C ALA A 23 -10.68 -10.08 -10.97
N MET A 24 -11.85 -9.54 -10.62
CA MET A 24 -13.12 -10.28 -10.53
C MET A 24 -13.97 -10.20 -11.80
N ASP A 25 -13.51 -9.53 -12.85
CA ASP A 25 -14.20 -9.45 -14.13
C ASP A 25 -14.13 -10.81 -14.85
N GLU A 26 -15.28 -11.36 -15.22
CA GLU A 26 -15.42 -12.68 -15.87
C GLU A 26 -14.62 -12.79 -17.18
N SER A 27 -14.34 -11.66 -17.83
CA SER A 27 -13.55 -11.61 -19.08
C SER A 27 -12.04 -11.68 -18.86
N THR A 28 -11.57 -11.57 -17.61
CA THR A 28 -10.14 -11.55 -17.28
C THR A 28 -9.58 -12.97 -17.19
N GLU A 29 -8.48 -13.22 -17.90
CA GLU A 29 -7.77 -14.50 -17.81
C GLU A 29 -7.25 -14.74 -16.39
N PHE A 30 -7.19 -16.01 -15.96
CA PHE A 30 -6.79 -16.38 -14.60
C PHE A 30 -5.46 -15.76 -14.14
N GLU A 31 -4.41 -15.78 -14.97
CA GLU A 31 -3.10 -15.23 -14.57
C GLU A 31 -3.18 -13.71 -14.36
N GLU A 32 -3.90 -13.02 -15.24
CA GLU A 32 -4.12 -11.58 -15.11
C GLU A 32 -4.99 -11.27 -13.88
N ALA A 33 -6.04 -12.06 -13.65
CA ALA A 33 -6.91 -11.94 -12.48
C ALA A 33 -6.12 -12.12 -11.17
N ALA A 34 -5.27 -13.15 -11.11
CA ALA A 34 -4.40 -13.42 -9.97
C ALA A 34 -3.41 -12.27 -9.73
N PHE A 35 -2.83 -11.70 -10.79
CA PHE A 35 -1.96 -10.53 -10.69
C PHE A 35 -2.69 -9.32 -10.09
N TRP A 36 -3.87 -8.96 -10.63
CA TRP A 36 -4.65 -7.83 -10.13
C TRP A 36 -5.14 -8.05 -8.69
N ALA A 37 -5.52 -9.28 -8.33
CA ALA A 37 -5.91 -9.63 -6.97
C ALA A 37 -4.74 -9.42 -5.98
N CYS A 38 -3.54 -9.92 -6.31
CA CYS A 38 -2.34 -9.71 -5.51
C CYS A 38 -2.00 -8.22 -5.34
N CYS A 39 -2.03 -7.43 -6.41
CA CYS A 39 -1.80 -5.99 -6.34
C CYS A 39 -2.87 -5.27 -5.50
N SER A 40 -4.13 -5.71 -5.58
CA SER A 40 -5.21 -5.17 -4.76
C SER A 40 -4.98 -5.43 -3.27
N LEU A 41 -4.56 -6.66 -2.90
CA LEU A 41 -4.26 -7.03 -1.52
C LEU A 41 -3.06 -6.26 -0.96
N GLU A 42 -2.02 -6.03 -1.76
CA GLU A 42 -0.89 -5.18 -1.35
C GLU A 42 -1.35 -3.74 -1.07
N LEU A 43 -2.16 -3.15 -1.96
CA LEU A 43 -2.71 -1.80 -1.77
C LEU A 43 -3.64 -1.73 -0.56
N LEU A 44 -4.45 -2.76 -0.31
CA LEU A 44 -5.33 -2.83 0.84
C LEU A 44 -4.54 -2.86 2.16
N GLY A 45 -3.48 -3.67 2.21
CA GLY A 45 -2.58 -3.69 3.37
C GLY A 45 -1.89 -2.33 3.58
N LYS A 46 -1.45 -1.68 2.49
CA LYS A 46 -0.88 -0.32 2.56
C LYS A 46 -1.89 0.70 3.07
N CYS A 47 -3.13 0.65 2.60
CA CYS A 47 -4.22 1.49 3.08
C CYS A 47 -4.42 1.33 4.59
N ALA A 48 -4.55 0.10 5.07
CA ALA A 48 -4.76 -0.19 6.49
C ALA A 48 -3.61 0.32 7.37
N LEU A 49 -2.36 0.16 6.93
CA LEU A 49 -1.19 0.67 7.64
C LEU A 49 -1.08 2.20 7.56
N ALA A 50 -1.37 2.81 6.40
CA ALA A 50 -1.33 4.26 6.20
C ALA A 50 -2.38 4.99 7.04
N HIS A 51 -3.56 4.38 7.29
CA HIS A 51 -4.54 4.90 8.25
C HIS A 51 -3.98 5.02 9.67
N ILE A 52 -3.04 4.15 10.06
CA ILE A 52 -2.35 4.27 11.36
C ILE A 52 -1.23 5.30 11.25
N SER A 53 -0.36 5.16 10.25
CA SER A 53 0.70 6.13 9.94
C SER A 53 1.32 5.87 8.57
N PRO A 54 1.59 6.89 7.74
CA PRO A 54 2.27 6.73 6.46
C PRO A 54 3.70 6.16 6.59
N LEU A 55 4.33 6.30 7.77
CA LEU A 55 5.64 5.71 8.07
C LEU A 55 5.62 4.18 7.99
N LEU A 56 4.47 3.56 8.25
CA LEU A 56 4.31 2.11 8.20
C LEU A 56 4.28 1.54 6.79
N ILE A 57 4.29 2.39 5.76
CA ILE A 57 4.42 1.96 4.37
C ILE A 57 5.62 2.55 3.65
N ALA A 58 6.34 3.50 4.26
CA ALA A 58 7.60 4.05 3.73
C ALA A 58 8.72 3.00 3.68
N ILE A 59 9.53 3.02 2.62
CA ILE A 59 10.75 2.22 2.53
C ILE A 59 11.85 2.83 3.43
N PRO A 60 12.53 2.03 4.27
CA PRO A 60 13.62 2.52 5.12
C PRO A 60 14.96 2.39 4.37
N THR A 61 15.25 3.33 3.46
CA THR A 61 16.54 3.46 2.78
C THR A 61 17.55 4.22 3.63
N ASP A 62 18.84 4.09 3.32
CA ASP A 62 19.92 4.76 4.07
C ASP A 62 19.82 6.30 4.02
N ASP A 63 19.34 6.85 2.90
CA ASP A 63 19.07 8.29 2.75
C ASP A 63 17.81 8.76 3.51
N GLY A 64 16.98 7.82 3.97
CA GLY A 64 15.76 8.09 4.72
C GLY A 64 14.68 8.87 3.97
N MET A 65 14.79 9.06 2.65
CA MET A 65 13.94 10.00 1.90
C MET A 65 12.45 9.73 2.07
N SER A 66 12.03 8.47 1.90
CA SER A 66 10.62 8.09 2.06
C SER A 66 10.11 8.26 3.51
N LEU A 67 10.99 8.08 4.50
CA LEU A 67 10.63 8.30 5.91
C LEU A 67 10.46 9.79 6.22
N MET A 68 11.33 10.65 5.68
CA MET A 68 11.24 12.11 5.85
C MET A 68 10.01 12.69 5.14
N VAL A 69 9.68 12.19 3.95
CA VAL A 69 8.47 12.60 3.23
C VAL A 69 7.20 12.12 3.96
N ALA A 70 7.19 10.89 4.48
CA ALA A 70 6.06 10.37 5.25
C ALA A 70 5.88 11.03 6.62
N SER A 71 6.96 11.50 7.25
CA SER A 71 6.87 12.24 8.52
C SER A 71 6.47 13.71 8.35
N GLY A 72 6.45 14.22 7.12
CA GLY A 72 6.23 15.64 6.83
C GLY A 72 7.47 16.52 7.04
N ALA A 73 8.65 15.93 7.25
CA ALA A 73 9.91 16.68 7.37
C ALA A 73 10.40 17.23 6.01
N VAL A 74 10.00 16.60 4.91
CA VAL A 74 10.32 17.02 3.53
C VAL A 74 9.06 17.02 2.69
N GLU A 75 8.76 18.14 2.03
CA GLU A 75 7.63 18.29 1.11
C GLU A 75 8.01 17.92 -0.33
N ASP A 76 8.31 16.64 -0.55
CA ASP A 76 8.57 16.10 -1.89
C ASP A 76 7.83 14.76 -2.09
N PRO A 77 6.52 14.80 -2.41
CA PRO A 77 5.73 13.57 -2.51
C PRO A 77 6.15 12.67 -3.68
N ASP A 78 6.90 13.18 -4.67
CA ASP A 78 7.32 12.38 -5.83
C ASP A 78 8.49 11.45 -5.52
N SER A 79 9.27 11.74 -4.47
CA SER A 79 10.35 10.86 -4.01
C SER A 79 9.92 9.78 -3.02
N PHE A 80 8.63 9.72 -2.67
CA PHE A 80 8.12 8.69 -1.78
C PHE A 80 8.04 7.32 -2.45
N ILE A 81 8.69 6.33 -1.84
CA ILE A 81 8.67 4.93 -2.26
C ILE A 81 8.06 4.10 -1.13
N SER A 82 7.01 3.34 -1.47
CA SER A 82 6.40 2.41 -0.53
C SER A 82 7.14 1.07 -0.48
N VAL A 83 7.06 0.37 0.65
CA VAL A 83 7.53 -1.01 0.76
C VAL A 83 6.74 -1.98 -0.11
N GLN A 84 7.34 -3.12 -0.44
CA GLN A 84 6.72 -4.22 -1.19
C GLN A 84 5.76 -5.06 -0.32
N ALA A 85 4.89 -5.83 -0.99
CA ALA A 85 3.90 -6.73 -0.38
C ALA A 85 4.41 -7.55 0.82
N LYS A 86 5.58 -8.19 0.70
CA LYS A 86 6.19 -8.97 1.79
C LYS A 86 6.30 -8.19 3.10
N THR A 87 6.76 -6.95 3.02
CA THR A 87 6.91 -6.08 4.19
C THR A 87 5.56 -5.56 4.68
N VAL A 88 4.62 -5.27 3.76
CA VAL A 88 3.24 -4.90 4.11
C VAL A 88 2.60 -6.00 4.96
N TRP A 89 2.63 -7.25 4.50
CA TRP A 89 2.04 -8.39 5.23
C TRP A 89 2.70 -8.61 6.59
N ALA A 90 4.03 -8.53 6.66
CA ALA A 90 4.75 -8.64 7.92
C ALA A 90 4.37 -7.54 8.93
N ARG A 91 4.15 -6.31 8.45
CA ARG A 91 3.68 -5.18 9.27
C ARG A 91 2.20 -5.36 9.67
N CYS A 92 1.35 -5.81 8.74
CA CYS A 92 -0.06 -6.11 9.03
C CYS A 92 -0.20 -7.19 10.10
N ALA A 93 0.55 -8.30 10.03
CA ALA A 93 0.53 -9.35 11.04
C ALA A 93 0.94 -8.87 12.44
N ARG A 94 1.77 -7.83 12.52
CA ARG A 94 2.17 -7.21 13.80
C ARG A 94 1.13 -6.19 14.28
N ALA A 95 0.54 -5.42 13.37
CA ALA A 95 -0.40 -4.34 13.69
C ALA A 95 -1.84 -4.84 13.93
N PHE A 96 -2.27 -5.90 13.24
CA PHE A 96 -3.64 -6.40 13.25
C PHE A 96 -3.67 -7.85 13.72
N ARG A 97 -4.30 -8.11 14.88
CA ARG A 97 -4.34 -9.44 15.49
C ARG A 97 -4.97 -10.52 14.61
N GLN A 98 -5.94 -10.13 13.79
CA GLN A 98 -6.68 -11.02 12.91
C GLN A 98 -5.96 -11.31 11.59
N PHE A 99 -4.85 -10.61 11.30
CA PHE A 99 -4.10 -10.82 10.06
C PHE A 99 -3.10 -11.96 10.25
N ASN A 100 -3.37 -13.11 9.63
CA ASN A 100 -2.48 -14.25 9.63
C ASN A 100 -1.59 -14.23 8.38
N ALA A 101 -0.28 -13.99 8.54
CA ALA A 101 0.65 -13.99 7.41
C ALA A 101 1.15 -15.39 7.00
N ALA A 102 0.73 -16.45 7.69
CA ALA A 102 1.13 -17.83 7.38
C ALA A 102 0.18 -18.54 6.40
N GLU A 103 -0.96 -17.92 6.09
CA GLU A 103 -1.96 -18.36 5.08
C GLU A 103 -1.82 -17.52 3.81
#